data_AF-Q484J5-F1
#
_entry.id   AF-Q484J5-F1
#
_cell.length_a   1.000
_cell.length_b   1.000
_cell.length_c   1.000
_cell.angle_alpha   90.00
_cell.angle_beta   90.00
_cell.angle_gamma   90.00
#
_symmetry.space_group_name_H-M   'P 1'
#
loop_
_entity.id
_entity.type
_entity.pdbx_description
1 polymer ?
#
loop_
_entity_poly.entity_id
_entity_poly.type
_entity_poly.pdbx_seq_one_letter_code
_entity_poly.pdbx_strand_id
1 'polypeptide(L)'
;MSDTIQQARLQNKMKNPIVALALGFFIPGAAQMYAGNVLWGAINLILVIVLAITVIASPLAFIIWLVSMFLGYKGAKTFNDKVLDNAESVMK
;
A
#
# COMPACT_ATOMS: atom_id res chain seq x y z
N MET A 1 11.14 51.30 -5.71
CA MET A 1 10.76 49.87 -5.79
C MET A 1 10.38 49.47 -4.38
N SER A 2 9.13 49.07 -4.11
CA SER A 2 8.65 48.90 -2.73
C SER A 2 9.34 47.71 -2.05
N ASP A 3 9.64 47.84 -0.75
CA ASP A 3 10.29 46.80 0.06
C ASP A 3 9.56 45.45 -0.01
N THR A 4 8.23 45.48 -0.21
CA THR A 4 7.38 44.30 -0.44
C THR A 4 7.78 43.48 -1.67
N ILE A 5 8.20 44.11 -2.77
CA ILE A 5 8.64 43.42 -4.00
C ILE A 5 10.01 42.77 -3.79
N GLN A 6 10.90 43.41 -3.02
CA GLN A 6 12.20 42.82 -2.67
C GLN A 6 12.03 41.61 -1.75
N GLN A 7 11.19 41.71 -0.73
CA GLN A 7 10.89 40.59 0.17
C GLN A 7 10.31 39.38 -0.58
N ALA A 8 9.38 39.59 -1.51
CA ALA A 8 8.82 38.53 -2.33
C ALA A 8 9.88 37.84 -3.22
N ARG A 9 10.81 38.62 -3.81
CA ARG A 9 11.94 38.05 -4.58
C ARG A 9 12.91 37.26 -3.71
N LEU A 10 13.18 37.72 -2.49
CA LEU A 10 13.99 37.00 -1.51
C LEU A 10 13.35 35.66 -1.13
N GLN A 11 12.06 35.66 -0.79
CA GLN A 11 11.32 34.42 -0.48
C GLN A 11 11.33 33.42 -1.64
N ASN A 12 11.22 33.90 -2.88
CA ASN A 12 11.23 33.04 -4.07
C ASN A 12 12.61 32.40 -4.35
N LYS A 13 13.71 32.96 -3.79
CA LYS A 13 15.06 32.40 -3.91
C LYS A 13 15.43 31.43 -2.78
N MET A 14 14.65 31.35 -1.70
CA MET A 14 15.02 30.55 -0.53
C MET A 14 14.87 29.04 -0.71
N LYS A 15 13.98 28.58 -1.59
CA LYS A 15 13.71 27.15 -1.80
C LYS A 15 14.36 26.67 -3.09
N ASN A 16 15.18 25.62 -3.01
CA ASN A 16 15.88 25.07 -4.17
C ASN A 16 15.01 23.98 -4.85
N PRO A 17 14.64 24.15 -6.12
CA PRO A 17 13.84 23.16 -6.85
C PRO A 17 14.48 21.78 -6.96
N ILE A 18 15.81 21.71 -7.05
CA ILE A 18 16.55 20.44 -7.12
C ILE A 18 16.42 19.68 -5.81
N VAL A 19 16.48 20.39 -4.68
CA VAL A 19 16.27 19.80 -3.35
C VAL A 19 14.83 19.31 -3.21
N ALA A 20 13.85 20.07 -3.69
CA ALA A 20 12.45 19.64 -3.71
C ALA A 20 12.27 18.33 -4.50
N LEU A 21 12.92 18.23 -5.67
CA LEU A 21 12.84 17.05 -6.52
C LEU A 21 13.53 15.83 -5.89
N ALA A 22 14.72 16.01 -5.32
CA ALA A 22 15.42 14.95 -4.61
C ALA A 22 14.59 14.43 -3.43
N LEU A 23 14.03 15.34 -2.62
CA LEU A 23 13.14 14.97 -1.50
C LEU A 23 11.92 14.18 -1.97
N GLY A 24 11.28 14.62 -3.05
CA GLY A 24 10.12 13.92 -3.61
C GLY A 24 10.41 12.54 -4.18
N PHE A 25 11.64 12.30 -4.67
CA PHE A 25 12.07 11.00 -5.17
C PHE A 25 12.20 9.96 -4.05
N PHE A 26 12.81 10.34 -2.92
CA PHE A 26 12.99 9.42 -1.79
C PHE A 26 11.75 9.27 -0.92
N ILE A 27 10.99 10.36 -0.73
CA ILE A 27 9.82 10.37 0.14
C ILE A 27 8.65 10.95 -0.67
N PRO A 28 7.66 10.12 -1.05
CA PRO A 28 6.46 10.59 -1.72
C PRO A 28 5.81 11.73 -0.93
N GLY A 29 5.48 12.83 -1.60
CA GLY A 29 4.87 14.01 -0.97
C GLY A 29 5.85 14.98 -0.27
N ALA A 30 7.11 14.61 -0.02
CA ALA A 30 8.08 15.49 0.64
C ALA A 30 8.44 16.74 -0.19
N ALA A 31 8.40 16.64 -1.52
CA ALA A 31 8.54 17.81 -2.41
C ALA A 31 7.46 18.87 -2.15
N GLN A 32 6.21 18.44 -1.98
CA GLN A 32 5.07 19.33 -1.73
C GLN A 32 5.13 19.94 -0.32
N MET A 33 5.55 19.14 0.67
CA MET A 33 5.81 19.64 2.03
C MET A 33 6.94 20.69 2.03
N TYR A 34 8.04 20.43 1.33
CA TYR A 34 9.15 21.38 1.18
C TYR A 34 8.71 22.66 0.47
N ALA A 35 7.87 22.56 -0.56
CA ALA A 35 7.29 23.71 -1.25
C ALA A 35 6.36 24.57 -0.36
N GLY A 36 5.96 24.08 0.82
CA GLY A 36 5.10 24.78 1.78
C GLY A 36 3.65 24.31 1.76
N ASN A 37 3.32 23.33 0.93
CA ASN A 37 2.00 22.73 0.84
C ASN A 37 1.97 21.38 1.59
N VAL A 38 2.00 21.46 2.92
CA VAL A 38 2.15 20.29 3.80
C VAL A 38 0.97 19.34 3.72
N LEU A 39 -0.26 19.88 3.66
CA LEU A 39 -1.48 19.06 3.60
C LEU A 39 -1.51 18.16 2.37
N TRP A 40 -1.25 18.74 1.19
CA TRP A 40 -1.20 17.96 -0.05
C TRP A 40 -0.05 16.96 -0.05
N GLY A 41 1.11 17.33 0.48
CA GLY A 41 2.22 16.39 0.64
C GLY A 41 1.87 15.19 1.52
N ALA A 42 1.14 15.40 2.62
CA ALA A 42 0.72 14.33 3.51
C ALA A 42 -0.31 13.39 2.85
N ILE A 43 -1.28 13.95 2.11
CA ILE A 43 -2.24 13.16 1.32
C ILE A 43 -1.50 12.29 0.31
N ASN A 44 -0.53 12.86 -0.41
CA ASN A 44 0.21 12.14 -1.45
C ASN A 44 1.07 11.02 -0.86
N LEU A 45 1.70 11.25 0.31
CA LEU A 45 2.44 10.22 1.04
C LEU A 45 1.54 9.05 1.42
N ILE A 46 0.40 9.33 2.07
CA ILE A 46 -0.55 8.31 2.51
C ILE A 46 -1.08 7.51 1.33
N LEU A 47 -1.47 8.19 0.25
CA LEU A 47 -2.00 7.56 -0.96
C LEU A 47 -1.00 6.57 -1.57
N VAL A 48 0.27 6.97 -1.69
CA VAL A 48 1.32 6.11 -2.25
C VAL A 48 1.57 4.89 -1.37
N ILE A 49 1.59 5.05 -0.04
CA ILE A 49 1.74 3.92 0.89
C ILE A 49 0.57 2.94 0.75
N VAL A 50 -0.67 3.45 0.75
CA VAL A 50 -1.87 2.61 0.59
C VAL A 50 -1.80 1.85 -0.73
N LEU A 51 -1.56 2.55 -1.85
CA LEU A 51 -1.47 1.91 -3.18
C LEU A 51 -0.35 0.86 -3.24
N ALA A 52 0.82 1.12 -2.63
CA ALA A 52 1.92 0.16 -2.58
C ALA A 52 1.53 -1.11 -1.81
N ILE A 53 0.88 -0.97 -0.65
CA ILE A 53 0.37 -2.12 0.13
C ILE A 53 -0.67 -2.88 -0.68
N THR A 54 -1.63 -2.19 -1.29
CA THR A 54 -2.70 -2.84 -2.05
C THR A 54 -2.14 -3.57 -3.27
N VAL A 55 -1.16 -3.01 -3.98
CA VAL A 55 -0.54 -3.64 -5.17
C VAL A 55 0.25 -4.90 -4.79
N ILE A 56 0.97 -4.88 -3.67
CA ILE A 56 1.77 -6.04 -3.23
C ILE A 56 0.87 -7.12 -2.60
N ALA A 57 -0.11 -6.72 -1.79
CA ALA A 57 -1.01 -7.65 -1.12
C ALA A 57 -2.04 -8.26 -2.07
N SER A 58 -2.51 -7.54 -3.09
CA SER A 58 -3.69 -7.93 -3.90
C SER A 58 -3.53 -9.24 -4.69
N PRO A 59 -2.52 -9.43 -5.55
CA PRO A 59 -2.48 -10.62 -6.41
C PRO A 59 -2.07 -11.88 -5.64
N LEU A 60 -1.04 -11.77 -4.79
CA LEU A 60 -0.52 -12.89 -4.01
C LEU A 60 -1.50 -13.36 -2.93
N ALA A 61 -2.12 -12.43 -2.19
CA ALA A 61 -3.09 -12.82 -1.16
C ALA A 61 -4.34 -13.46 -1.78
N PHE A 62 -4.78 -12.98 -2.95
CA PHE A 62 -5.92 -13.57 -3.64
C PHE A 62 -5.64 -15.00 -4.12
N ILE A 63 -4.43 -15.26 -4.67
CA ILE A 63 -4.01 -16.62 -5.07
C ILE A 63 -3.91 -17.53 -3.84
N ILE A 64 -3.28 -17.09 -2.76
CA ILE A 64 -3.15 -17.87 -1.52
C ILE A 64 -4.53 -18.18 -0.92
N TRP A 65 -5.45 -17.22 -0.93
CA TRP A 65 -6.82 -17.42 -0.48
C TRP A 65 -7.55 -18.50 -1.31
N LEU A 66 -7.46 -18.43 -2.65
CA LEU A 66 -8.04 -19.45 -3.53
C LEU A 66 -7.46 -20.86 -3.29
N VAL A 67 -6.14 -20.96 -3.17
CA VAL A 67 -5.46 -22.24 -2.86
C VAL A 67 -5.91 -22.77 -1.50
N SER A 68 -6.00 -21.91 -0.48
CA SER A 68 -6.43 -22.28 0.87
C SER A 68 -7.87 -22.78 0.87
N MET A 69 -8.75 -22.15 0.07
CA MET A 69 -10.14 -22.58 -0.08
C MET A 69 -10.24 -23.98 -0.70
N PHE A 70 -9.44 -24.25 -1.75
CA PHE A 70 -9.41 -25.55 -2.42
C PHE A 70 -8.87 -26.66 -1.52
N LEU A 71 -7.78 -26.40 -0.80
CA LEU A 71 -7.20 -27.35 0.15
C LEU A 71 -8.16 -27.64 1.31
N GLY A 72 -8.84 -26.62 1.83
CA GLY A 72 -9.87 -26.77 2.86
C GLY A 72 -11.01 -27.69 2.41
N TYR A 73 -11.52 -27.48 1.20
CA TYR A 73 -12.57 -28.34 0.63
C TYR A 73 -12.12 -29.80 0.49
N LYS A 74 -10.93 -30.02 -0.09
CA LYS A 74 -10.40 -31.38 -0.28
C LYS A 74 -10.16 -32.07 1.08
N GLY A 75 -9.64 -31.33 2.06
CA GLY A 75 -9.44 -31.83 3.42
C GLY A 75 -10.75 -32.24 4.08
N ALA A 76 -11.77 -31.40 4.01
CA ALA A 76 -13.10 -31.69 4.56
C ALA A 76 -13.74 -32.91 3.90
N LYS A 77 -13.68 -33.01 2.57
CA LYS A 77 -14.18 -34.18 1.84
C LYS A 77 -13.47 -35.47 2.27
N THR A 78 -12.14 -35.44 2.31
CA THR A 78 -11.32 -36.60 2.72
C THR A 78 -11.63 -37.04 4.15
N PHE A 79 -11.89 -36.09 5.04
CA PHE A 79 -12.30 -36.40 6.42
C PHE A 79 -13.67 -37.08 6.44
N ASN A 80 -14.66 -36.55 5.72
CA ASN A 80 -16.01 -37.11 5.67
C ASN A 80 -16.03 -38.53 5.07
N ASP A 81 -15.29 -38.74 3.98
CA ASP A 81 -15.19 -40.05 3.33
C ASP A 81 -14.63 -41.09 4.33
N LYS A 82 -13.57 -40.73 5.08
CA LYS A 82 -13.02 -41.60 6.15
C LYS A 82 -14.02 -41.90 7.26
N VAL A 83 -14.84 -40.93 7.65
CA VAL A 83 -15.88 -41.14 8.67
C VAL A 83 -16.91 -42.17 8.19
N LEU A 84 -17.32 -42.09 6.92
CA LEU A 84 -18.26 -43.03 6.32
C LEU A 84 -17.65 -44.44 6.18
N ASP A 85 -16.42 -44.55 5.66
CA ASP A 85 -15.72 -45.83 5.51
C ASP A 85 -15.59 -46.57 6.85
N ASN A 86 -15.24 -45.84 7.91
CA ASN A 86 -15.16 -46.42 9.26
C ASN A 86 -16.52 -46.93 9.74
N ALA A 87 -17.60 -46.17 9.52
CA ALA A 87 -18.94 -46.58 9.90
C ALA A 87 -19.40 -47.86 9.15
N GLU A 88 -19.11 -47.96 7.85
CA GLU A 88 -19.42 -49.15 7.05
C GLU A 88 -18.63 -50.38 7.50
N SER A 89 -17.36 -50.20 7.91
CA SER A 89 -16.51 -51.31 8.37
C SER A 89 -17.00 -51.96 9.67
N VAL A 90 -17.73 -51.21 10.51
CA VAL A 90 -18.31 -51.70 11.78
C VAL A 90 -19.64 -52.44 11.56
N MET A 91 -20.32 -52.20 10.43
CA MET A 91 -21.60 -52.86 10.10
C MET A 91 -21.44 -54.19 9.34
N LYS A 92 -20.24 -54.50 8.84
CA LYS A 92 -19.89 -55.80 8.25
C LYS A 92 -19.39 -56.77 9.31
#